data_AF-A0A7Y8ISN2-F1
#
_entry.id   AF-A0A7Y8ISN2-F1
#
_cell.length_a   1.000
_cell.length_b   1.000
_cell.length_c   1.000
_cell.angle_alpha   90.00
_cell.angle_beta   90.00
_cell.angle_gamma   90.00
#
_symmetry.space_group_name_H-M   'P 1'
#
loop_
_entity.id
_entity.type
_entity.pdbx_description
1 polymer ?
#
loop_
_entity_poly.entity_id
_entity_poly.type
_entity_poly.pdbx_seq_one_letter_code
_entity_poly.pdbx_strand_id
1 'polypeptide(L)'
;MKTNYFMICLRWILYHFFIFFLIISICPQCLSQILNESPHQIWNVGDRRWTVEEEYRFGKWVDENITEDFFIRYKIPTDCADVPYAVRWIYARIASLPAAATTKDGKLIGHWSTHWKHLPTYPEWHQDKRFRAALLYLISETWTGTLPHDTYPIRISPDSVTPGTLLSMAKSHVGIIGHVCLDGSQAHPLQTWESMLPVKIRKLSLRDFFSPKPEPTHPLGLVKFRWPIMVNGEWKYLPPKKHPFYSEEQYHPTFYKDSSDFVEAVAKRIDPTEYDPMVKVTKIVETTTRILRERIPIVLTGHQLCARGGCTEGSDLWEIHNTLSRDEMVILLMDHLSRIIQSNDLDQEVMERMMRSISIDISKSHSITFYDVYQNCPWFSPHPKDSIEARWGLKKCEMILDQVRTAKNCIAFIEKVYGKRDPIYANFSIRQQQEILRRLNEELMKSGCFFAVSDMNENQGKTRRLEETSLRR
;
A
#
# COMPACT_ATOMS: atom_id res chain seq x y z
N MET A 1 -25.46 54.69 55.99
CA MET A 1 -24.45 53.69 55.58
C MET A 1 -24.66 53.34 54.11
N LYS A 2 -23.96 54.00 53.19
CA LYS A 2 -23.89 53.61 51.77
C LYS A 2 -22.45 53.21 51.50
N THR A 3 -22.19 51.92 51.60
CA THR A 3 -20.85 51.33 51.42
C THR A 3 -20.54 51.25 49.92
N ASN A 4 -19.35 51.73 49.56
CA ASN A 4 -18.81 51.79 48.19
C ASN A 4 -18.59 50.39 47.59
N TYR A 5 -19.61 49.81 46.99
CA TYR A 5 -19.49 48.55 46.22
C TYR A 5 -18.65 48.70 44.94
N PHE A 6 -18.52 49.92 44.41
CA PHE A 6 -17.85 50.16 43.13
C PHE A 6 -16.31 49.98 43.20
N MET A 7 -15.68 50.28 44.34
CA MET A 7 -14.23 50.12 44.50
C MET A 7 -13.77 48.66 44.67
N ILE A 8 -14.64 47.77 45.16
CA ILE A 8 -14.27 46.37 45.42
C ILE A 8 -14.26 45.57 44.11
N CYS A 9 -15.15 45.89 43.17
CA CYS A 9 -15.25 45.19 41.88
C CYS A 9 -14.06 45.50 40.95
N LEU A 10 -13.58 46.74 40.92
CA LEU A 10 -12.45 47.15 40.07
C LEU A 10 -11.12 46.49 40.50
N ARG A 11 -10.92 46.25 41.80
CA ARG A 11 -9.74 45.57 42.32
C ARG A 11 -9.67 44.09 41.90
N TRP A 12 -10.81 43.40 41.82
CA TRP A 12 -10.85 41.99 41.39
C TRP A 12 -10.56 41.82 39.90
N ILE A 13 -11.07 42.73 39.06
CA ILE A 13 -10.81 42.70 37.61
C ILE A 13 -9.33 42.94 37.32
N LEU A 14 -8.70 43.92 37.99
CA LEU A 14 -7.27 44.18 37.86
C LEU A 14 -6.41 43.00 38.36
N TYR A 15 -6.81 42.33 39.45
CA TYR A 15 -6.08 41.18 39.98
C TYR A 15 -6.12 39.97 39.03
N HIS A 16 -7.28 39.70 38.39
CA HIS A 16 -7.37 38.64 37.39
C HIS A 16 -6.65 38.98 36.09
N PHE A 17 -6.68 40.24 35.64
CA PHE A 17 -5.89 40.68 34.49
C PHE A 17 -4.38 40.56 34.76
N PHE A 18 -3.93 40.91 35.98
CA PHE A 18 -2.53 40.82 36.36
C PHE A 18 -2.05 39.38 36.53
N ILE A 19 -2.87 38.48 37.08
CA ILE A 19 -2.56 37.04 37.14
C ILE A 19 -2.53 36.43 35.74
N PHE A 20 -3.44 36.81 34.84
CA PHE A 20 -3.42 36.36 33.45
C PHE A 20 -2.16 36.86 32.71
N PHE A 21 -1.75 38.12 32.94
CA PHE A 21 -0.49 38.66 32.40
C PHE A 21 0.76 38.02 33.03
N LEU A 22 0.72 37.65 34.31
CA LEU A 22 1.82 36.93 34.97
C LEU A 22 1.93 35.49 34.44
N ILE A 23 0.81 34.81 34.18
CA ILE A 23 0.81 33.46 33.59
C ILE A 23 1.32 33.50 32.14
N ILE A 24 1.01 34.57 31.39
CA ILE A 24 1.59 34.80 30.05
C ILE A 24 3.08 35.16 30.13
N SER A 25 3.52 35.89 31.17
CA SER A 25 4.93 36.31 31.34
C SER A 25 5.84 35.23 31.93
N ILE A 26 5.27 34.22 32.61
CA ILE A 26 5.99 33.04 33.15
C ILE A 26 5.81 31.83 32.23
N CYS A 27 5.16 31.94 31.08
CA CYS A 27 5.44 31.01 30.00
C CYS A 27 6.90 31.26 29.66
N PRO A 28 7.84 30.38 30.06
CA PRO A 28 9.24 30.64 29.77
C PRO A 28 9.26 30.77 28.25
N GLN A 29 9.66 31.95 27.77
CA GLN A 29 10.11 32.10 26.41
C GLN A 29 10.99 30.87 26.20
N CYS A 30 10.50 29.91 25.42
CA CYS A 30 11.28 28.77 24.99
C CYS A 30 12.49 29.45 24.36
N LEU A 31 13.57 29.56 25.13
CA LEU A 31 14.83 30.09 24.67
C LEU A 31 15.14 29.16 23.53
N SER A 32 14.85 29.60 22.31
CA SER A 32 15.24 28.89 21.11
C SER A 32 16.75 28.78 21.27
N GLN A 33 17.22 27.60 21.65
CA GLN A 33 18.63 27.30 21.51
C GLN A 33 18.88 27.48 20.03
N ILE A 34 19.50 28.61 19.68
CA ILE A 34 19.86 28.94 18.31
C ILE A 34 20.63 27.73 17.81
N LEU A 35 19.99 26.98 16.92
CA LEU A 35 20.53 25.73 16.43
C LEU A 35 21.75 26.14 15.61
N ASN A 36 22.95 25.83 16.09
CA ASN A 36 24.16 26.12 15.33
C ASN A 36 24.28 25.10 14.19
N GLU A 37 23.60 25.42 13.09
CA GLU A 37 23.52 24.57 11.92
C GLU A 37 24.83 24.57 11.12
N SER A 38 25.24 23.38 10.66
CA SER A 38 26.45 23.27 9.87
C SER A 38 26.21 23.78 8.45
N PRO A 39 27.07 24.64 7.88
CA PRO A 39 26.97 25.04 6.47
C PRO A 39 27.19 23.86 5.50
N HIS A 40 27.67 22.73 6.02
CA HIS A 40 27.94 21.50 5.29
C HIS A 40 26.76 20.53 5.22
N GLN A 41 25.65 20.84 5.90
CA GLN A 41 24.46 20.01 5.86
C GLN A 41 23.73 20.12 4.50
N ILE A 42 22.73 19.27 4.28
CA ILE A 42 22.01 19.21 3.00
C ILE A 42 21.20 20.49 2.77
N TRP A 43 20.45 20.95 3.79
CA TRP A 43 19.77 22.24 3.80
C TRP A 43 19.54 22.75 5.22
N ASN A 44 19.35 24.06 5.35
CA ASN A 44 19.12 24.75 6.62
C ASN A 44 17.64 24.78 6.99
N VAL A 45 17.33 24.58 8.28
CA VAL A 45 15.96 24.59 8.81
C VAL A 45 15.72 25.72 9.81
N GLY A 46 16.77 26.23 10.44
CA GLY A 46 16.71 27.31 11.44
C GLY A 46 15.75 26.95 12.58
N ASP A 47 14.80 27.84 12.87
CA ASP A 47 13.78 27.64 13.90
C ASP A 47 12.53 26.90 13.38
N ARG A 48 12.46 26.56 12.09
CA ARG A 48 11.26 25.93 11.49
C ARG A 48 11.11 24.50 11.97
N ARG A 49 9.91 24.12 12.37
CA ARG A 49 9.58 22.78 12.85
C ARG A 49 8.28 22.31 12.23
N TRP A 50 8.08 21.00 12.20
CA TRP A 50 6.77 20.45 11.89
C TRP A 50 5.75 20.85 12.94
N THR A 51 4.60 21.30 12.46
CA THR A 51 3.40 21.57 13.25
C THR A 51 2.21 20.96 12.51
N VAL A 52 1.03 20.97 13.13
CA VAL A 52 -0.20 20.51 12.47
C VAL A 52 -0.50 21.39 11.25
N GLU A 53 -0.26 22.70 11.34
CA GLU A 53 -0.45 23.65 10.24
C GLU A 53 0.50 23.36 9.07
N GLU A 54 1.76 22.98 9.34
CA GLU A 54 2.69 22.59 8.28
C GLU A 54 2.34 21.22 7.69
N GLU A 55 1.74 20.29 8.45
CA GLU A 55 1.17 19.05 7.88
C GLU A 55 0.01 19.35 6.92
N TYR A 56 -0.86 20.33 7.23
CA TYR A 56 -1.92 20.75 6.31
C TYR A 56 -1.37 21.42 5.05
N ARG A 57 -0.35 22.27 5.18
CA ARG A 57 0.31 22.88 4.01
C ARG A 57 1.05 21.84 3.17
N PHE A 58 1.66 20.84 3.80
CA PHE A 58 2.23 19.69 3.11
C PHE A 58 1.15 18.96 2.32
N GLY A 59 0.02 18.64 2.94
CA GLY A 59 -1.09 17.97 2.26
C GLY A 59 -1.61 18.77 1.07
N LYS A 60 -1.87 20.07 1.25
CA LYS A 60 -2.26 20.96 0.14
C LYS A 60 -1.24 20.95 -1.00
N TRP A 61 0.05 21.00 -0.68
CA TRP A 61 1.09 20.93 -1.69
C TRP A 61 1.07 19.59 -2.43
N VAL A 62 0.85 18.47 -1.73
CA VAL A 62 0.72 17.13 -2.35
C VAL A 62 -0.43 17.10 -3.33
N ASP A 63 -1.61 17.56 -2.91
CA ASP A 63 -2.85 17.61 -3.69
C ASP A 63 -2.70 18.42 -4.98
N GLU A 64 -2.03 19.58 -4.89
CA GLU A 64 -1.90 20.52 -6.01
C GLU A 64 -0.70 20.23 -6.93
N ASN A 65 0.38 19.61 -6.44
CA ASN A 65 1.65 19.55 -7.16
C ASN A 65 2.08 18.13 -7.58
N ILE A 66 1.61 17.09 -6.90
CA ILE A 66 1.96 15.72 -7.27
C ILE A 66 1.00 15.27 -8.36
N THR A 67 1.57 15.02 -9.54
CA THR A 67 0.86 14.56 -10.74
C THR A 67 1.46 13.24 -11.23
N GLU A 68 0.77 12.55 -12.15
CA GLU A 68 1.26 11.31 -12.76
C GLU A 68 2.71 11.43 -13.27
N ASP A 69 3.10 12.56 -13.84
CA ASP A 69 4.41 12.78 -14.47
C ASP A 69 5.45 13.44 -13.55
N PHE A 70 5.12 13.72 -12.29
CA PHE A 70 5.96 14.52 -11.39
C PHE A 70 7.42 14.02 -11.34
N PHE A 71 7.63 12.73 -11.06
CA PHE A 71 8.98 12.16 -10.97
C PHE A 71 9.68 12.00 -12.33
N ILE A 72 8.92 11.88 -13.44
CA ILE A 72 9.48 11.92 -14.79
C ILE A 72 10.09 13.28 -15.06
N ARG A 73 9.33 14.34 -14.76
CA ARG A 73 9.74 15.74 -14.99
C ARG A 73 11.07 16.06 -14.31
N TYR A 74 11.31 15.50 -13.13
CA TYR A 74 12.53 15.69 -12.35
C TYR A 74 13.57 14.56 -12.45
N LYS A 75 13.31 13.54 -13.27
CA LYS A 75 14.17 12.36 -13.47
C LYS A 75 14.54 11.66 -12.17
N ILE A 76 13.54 11.42 -11.31
CA ILE A 76 13.69 10.70 -10.06
C ILE A 76 13.14 9.28 -10.28
N PRO A 77 13.97 8.23 -10.12
CA PRO A 77 13.47 6.88 -10.18
C PRO A 77 12.74 6.53 -8.87
N THR A 78 11.62 5.84 -8.95
CA THR A 78 10.81 5.50 -7.78
C THR A 78 10.22 4.11 -7.89
N ASP A 79 10.20 3.36 -6.80
CA ASP A 79 9.27 2.28 -6.50
C ASP A 79 8.19 2.74 -5.49
N CYS A 80 7.44 1.79 -4.91
CA CYS A 80 6.36 2.08 -3.97
C CYS A 80 6.80 2.86 -2.71
N ALA A 81 7.92 2.49 -2.09
CA ALA A 81 8.38 3.10 -0.85
C ALA A 81 9.08 4.45 -1.12
N ASP A 82 9.68 4.60 -2.29
CA ASP A 82 10.38 5.83 -2.68
C ASP A 82 9.45 7.05 -2.77
N VAL A 83 8.21 6.84 -3.23
CA VAL A 83 7.24 7.93 -3.44
C VAL A 83 7.03 8.76 -2.16
N PRO A 84 6.57 8.19 -1.03
CA PRO A 84 6.32 8.99 0.16
C PRO A 84 7.58 9.63 0.73
N TYR A 85 8.73 8.94 0.73
CA TYR A 85 10.00 9.53 1.19
C TYR A 85 10.40 10.73 0.34
N ALA A 86 10.37 10.57 -0.99
CA ALA A 86 10.77 11.62 -1.91
C ALA A 86 9.84 12.83 -1.83
N VAL A 87 8.52 12.60 -1.82
CA VAL A 87 7.51 13.66 -1.67
C VAL A 87 7.72 14.43 -0.36
N ARG A 88 7.94 13.73 0.77
CA ARG A 88 8.18 14.36 2.08
C ARG A 88 9.48 15.18 2.11
N TRP A 89 10.57 14.63 1.59
CA TRP A 89 11.87 15.31 1.58
C TRP A 89 11.89 16.51 0.64
N ILE A 90 11.25 16.42 -0.52
CA ILE A 90 11.12 17.55 -1.46
C ILE A 90 10.35 18.70 -0.79
N TYR A 91 9.19 18.43 -0.19
CA TYR A 91 8.44 19.47 0.51
C TYR A 91 9.22 20.05 1.69
N ALA A 92 9.85 19.20 2.51
CA ALA A 92 10.65 19.66 3.64
C ALA A 92 11.80 20.58 3.19
N ARG A 93 12.43 20.28 2.06
CA ARG A 93 13.46 21.13 1.45
C ARG A 93 12.92 22.46 0.94
N ILE A 94 11.70 22.48 0.40
CA ILE A 94 11.04 23.71 -0.06
C ILE A 94 10.66 24.60 1.13
N ALA A 95 10.12 24.01 2.20
CA ALA A 95 9.59 24.72 3.36
C ALA A 95 10.63 24.96 4.48
N SER A 96 11.89 24.58 4.25
CA SER A 96 12.99 24.60 5.23
C SER A 96 12.62 23.86 6.53
N LEU A 97 12.00 22.69 6.42
CA LEU A 97 11.61 21.84 7.55
C LEU A 97 12.64 20.70 7.77
N PRO A 98 12.78 20.21 9.01
CA PRO A 98 13.65 19.07 9.27
C PRO A 98 13.04 17.79 8.70
N ALA A 99 13.80 17.04 7.89
CA ALA A 99 13.42 15.70 7.45
C ALA A 99 14.49 14.68 7.86
N ALA A 100 14.05 13.44 8.03
CA ALA A 100 14.89 12.30 8.36
C ALA A 100 14.33 11.01 7.73
N ALA A 101 15.14 9.97 7.72
CA ALA A 101 14.76 8.61 7.37
C ALA A 101 15.72 7.61 8.02
N THR A 102 15.22 6.41 8.29
CA THR A 102 16.02 5.29 8.78
C THR A 102 16.48 4.45 7.59
N THR A 103 17.78 4.26 7.42
CA THR A 103 18.31 3.42 6.33
C THR A 103 18.07 1.94 6.61
N LYS A 104 18.27 1.09 5.58
CA LYS A 104 18.21 -0.38 5.68
C LYS A 104 19.11 -0.98 6.77
N ASP A 105 20.20 -0.28 7.12
CA ASP A 105 21.12 -0.66 8.20
C ASP A 105 20.73 -0.08 9.57
N GLY A 106 19.57 0.56 9.67
CA GLY A 106 19.04 1.15 10.91
C GLY A 106 19.63 2.51 11.27
N LYS A 107 20.39 3.16 10.37
CA LYS A 107 21.00 4.47 10.65
C LYS A 107 20.01 5.59 10.34
N LEU A 108 19.86 6.53 11.27
CA LEU A 108 19.09 7.75 11.02
C LEU A 108 19.93 8.75 10.19
N ILE A 109 19.44 9.07 9.00
CA ILE A 109 19.95 10.16 8.16
C ILE A 109 18.91 11.27 8.06
N GLY A 110 19.33 12.48 7.73
CA GLY A 110 18.43 13.61 7.56
C GLY A 110 19.11 14.84 7.00
N HIS A 111 18.38 15.96 7.01
CA HIS A 111 18.86 17.25 6.46
C HIS A 111 20.21 17.69 7.00
N TRP A 112 20.55 17.32 8.25
CA TRP A 112 21.80 17.62 8.93
C TRP A 112 23.02 16.83 8.41
N SER A 113 22.83 15.86 7.52
CA SER A 113 23.91 14.98 7.04
C SER A 113 24.92 15.74 6.17
N THR A 114 26.21 15.44 6.33
CA THR A 114 27.30 16.23 5.71
C THR A 114 28.10 15.49 4.63
N HIS A 115 27.71 14.26 4.27
CA HIS A 115 28.39 13.46 3.24
C HIS A 115 28.47 14.19 1.88
N TRP A 116 27.48 15.03 1.58
CA TRP A 116 27.36 15.76 0.31
C TRP A 116 27.90 17.20 0.37
N LYS A 117 28.64 17.58 1.42
CA LYS A 117 29.12 18.96 1.63
C LYS A 117 29.93 19.55 0.47
N HIS A 118 30.55 18.70 -0.34
CA HIS A 118 31.37 19.09 -1.49
C HIS A 118 30.54 19.49 -2.72
N LEU A 119 29.23 19.19 -2.73
CA LEU A 119 28.33 19.56 -3.82
C LEU A 119 27.72 20.96 -3.59
N PRO A 120 27.48 21.72 -4.66
CA PRO A 120 26.86 23.04 -4.57
C PRO A 120 25.37 22.95 -4.21
N THR A 121 24.88 23.97 -3.53
CA THR A 121 23.45 24.17 -3.23
C THR A 121 22.81 25.14 -4.22
N TYR A 122 21.47 25.17 -4.25
CA TYR A 122 20.69 26.09 -5.09
C TYR A 122 19.33 26.37 -4.43
N PRO A 123 18.69 27.55 -4.62
CA PRO A 123 17.39 27.82 -3.99
C PRO A 123 16.32 26.79 -4.38
N GLU A 124 16.19 26.52 -5.68
CA GLU A 124 15.29 25.53 -6.25
C GLU A 124 15.82 24.10 -6.03
N TRP A 125 15.03 23.28 -5.33
CA TRP A 125 15.42 21.93 -4.91
C TRP A 125 15.87 21.03 -6.08
N HIS A 126 15.28 21.16 -7.26
CA HIS A 126 15.55 20.29 -8.41
C HIS A 126 16.84 20.67 -9.16
N GLN A 127 17.44 21.81 -8.82
CA GLN A 127 18.74 22.26 -9.32
C GLN A 127 19.84 22.14 -8.24
N ASP A 128 19.44 22.00 -6.97
CA ASP A 128 20.35 21.79 -5.85
C ASP A 128 21.01 20.39 -5.93
N LYS A 129 22.25 20.37 -6.42
CA LYS A 129 23.01 19.12 -6.61
C LYS A 129 23.26 18.38 -5.30
N ARG A 130 23.45 19.12 -4.19
CA ARG A 130 23.64 18.54 -2.85
C ARG A 130 22.37 17.83 -2.39
N PHE A 131 21.23 18.51 -2.46
CA PHE A 131 19.94 17.91 -2.09
C PHE A 131 19.60 16.71 -2.97
N ARG A 132 19.77 16.82 -4.29
CA ARG A 132 19.45 15.74 -5.21
C ARG A 132 20.30 14.49 -5.00
N ALA A 133 21.60 14.65 -4.73
CA ALA A 133 22.46 13.52 -4.41
C ALA A 133 22.04 12.82 -3.12
N ALA A 134 21.63 13.58 -2.10
CA ALA A 134 21.12 13.03 -0.85
C ALA A 134 19.75 12.34 -1.02
N LEU A 135 18.86 12.90 -1.82
CA LEU A 135 17.55 12.32 -2.13
C LEU A 135 17.67 10.99 -2.89
N LEU A 136 18.58 10.90 -3.87
CA LEU A 136 18.81 9.64 -4.59
C LEU A 136 19.47 8.59 -3.69
N TYR A 137 20.36 9.00 -2.78
CA TYR A 137 20.91 8.10 -1.78
C TYR A 137 19.83 7.58 -0.83
N LEU A 138 18.95 8.46 -0.35
CA LEU A 138 17.80 8.08 0.49
C LEU A 138 16.99 6.97 -0.18
N ILE A 139 16.56 7.19 -1.42
CA ILE A 139 15.80 6.21 -2.22
C ILE A 139 16.52 4.85 -2.30
N SER A 140 17.84 4.84 -2.51
CA SER A 140 18.62 3.59 -2.54
C SER A 140 18.82 2.90 -1.19
N GLU A 141 18.58 3.62 -0.09
CA GLU A 141 18.84 3.16 1.28
C GLU A 141 17.57 2.93 2.11
N THR A 142 16.40 3.24 1.54
CA THR A 142 15.09 2.98 2.14
C THR A 142 14.34 1.89 1.36
N TRP A 143 13.40 1.24 2.02
CA TRP A 143 12.46 0.29 1.41
C TRP A 143 11.20 0.18 2.27
N THR A 144 10.20 -0.60 1.84
CA THR A 144 8.93 -0.76 2.58
C THR A 144 9.14 -1.14 4.05
N GLY A 145 10.17 -1.93 4.38
CA GLY A 145 10.49 -2.32 5.75
C GLY A 145 11.18 -1.26 6.61
N THR A 146 11.65 -0.14 6.04
CA THR A 146 12.17 1.01 6.81
C THR A 146 11.08 1.94 7.32
N LEU A 147 9.95 2.04 6.60
CA LEU A 147 8.84 2.94 6.94
C LEU A 147 8.30 2.77 8.37
N PRO A 148 8.20 1.55 8.93
CA PRO A 148 7.74 1.39 10.30
C PRO A 148 8.57 2.11 11.36
N HIS A 149 9.85 2.40 11.08
CA HIS A 149 10.72 3.14 12.00
C HIS A 149 10.48 4.67 11.93
N ASP A 150 10.04 5.13 10.76
CA ASP A 150 9.93 6.54 10.40
C ASP A 150 8.50 7.07 10.50
N THR A 151 7.51 6.22 10.77
CA THR A 151 6.08 6.56 10.76
C THR A 151 5.38 6.25 12.08
N TYR A 152 4.17 6.76 12.25
CA TYR A 152 3.31 6.48 13.38
C TYR A 152 1.84 6.35 12.94
N PRO A 153 1.03 5.52 13.62
CA PRO A 153 -0.36 5.31 13.25
C PRO A 153 -1.22 6.49 13.69
N ILE A 154 -2.23 6.81 12.89
CA ILE A 154 -3.12 7.94 13.13
C ILE A 154 -4.57 7.50 13.35
N ARG A 155 -5.33 8.38 14.01
CA ARG A 155 -6.79 8.36 14.01
C ARG A 155 -7.28 8.50 12.57
N ILE A 156 -8.33 7.77 12.22
CA ILE A 156 -8.97 7.82 10.91
C ILE A 156 -10.18 8.74 11.02
N SER A 157 -10.01 9.94 10.45
CA SER A 157 -10.97 11.03 10.49
C SER A 157 -10.59 12.11 9.46
N PRO A 158 -11.52 13.00 9.08
CA PRO A 158 -11.28 13.98 8.01
C PRO A 158 -10.11 14.95 8.28
N ASP A 159 -9.85 15.27 9.55
CA ASP A 159 -8.82 16.22 9.94
C ASP A 159 -7.41 15.62 10.04
N SER A 160 -7.31 14.29 10.13
CA SER A 160 -6.04 13.55 10.26
C SER A 160 -5.64 12.82 8.97
N VAL A 161 -6.61 12.33 8.20
CA VAL A 161 -6.37 11.69 6.90
C VAL A 161 -6.52 12.72 5.80
N THR A 162 -5.40 13.37 5.51
CA THR A 162 -5.28 14.40 4.47
C THR A 162 -4.42 13.87 3.32
N PRO A 163 -4.38 14.56 2.17
CA PRO A 163 -3.29 14.36 1.23
C PRO A 163 -1.94 14.43 1.96
N GLY A 164 -0.98 13.62 1.52
CA GLY A 164 0.29 13.44 2.20
C GLY A 164 0.30 12.36 3.31
N THR A 165 -0.86 11.86 3.77
CA THR A 165 -0.93 10.66 4.64
C THR A 165 -0.46 9.43 3.87
N LEU A 166 0.18 8.49 4.54
CA LEU A 166 0.72 7.28 3.90
C LEU A 166 -0.25 6.11 4.07
N LEU A 167 -0.35 5.30 3.02
CA LEU A 167 -0.87 3.94 3.09
C LEU A 167 0.31 2.97 3.10
N SER A 168 0.49 2.23 4.18
CA SER A 168 1.56 1.23 4.32
C SER A 168 0.97 -0.17 4.44
N MET A 169 1.19 -1.03 3.45
CA MET A 169 0.74 -2.42 3.45
C MET A 169 1.89 -3.35 3.80
N ALA A 170 1.59 -4.44 4.53
CA ALA A 170 2.61 -5.36 5.02
C ALA A 170 3.46 -5.93 3.86
N LYS A 171 4.73 -5.54 3.80
CA LYS A 171 5.78 -6.10 2.91
C LYS A 171 5.50 -6.05 1.41
N SER A 172 4.37 -5.50 0.95
CA SER A 172 3.97 -5.57 -0.46
C SER A 172 3.90 -4.22 -1.15
N HIS A 173 3.43 -3.17 -0.46
CA HIS A 173 3.09 -1.92 -1.14
C HIS A 173 3.00 -0.71 -0.22
N VAL A 174 3.27 0.47 -0.79
CA VAL A 174 3.15 1.76 -0.13
C VAL A 174 2.59 2.77 -1.12
N GLY A 175 1.70 3.63 -0.64
CA GLY A 175 1.17 4.78 -1.37
C GLY A 175 1.12 6.02 -0.49
N ILE A 176 0.87 7.17 -1.12
CA ILE A 176 0.58 8.43 -0.43
C ILE A 176 -0.78 8.93 -0.86
N ILE A 177 -1.63 9.34 0.08
CA ILE A 177 -2.93 9.94 -0.24
C ILE A 177 -2.67 11.19 -1.08
N GLY A 178 -3.17 11.19 -2.31
CA GLY A 178 -3.08 12.28 -3.26
C GLY A 178 -4.27 13.22 -3.15
N HIS A 179 -5.48 12.65 -3.07
CA HIS A 179 -6.74 13.39 -3.05
C HIS A 179 -7.70 12.83 -2.00
N VAL A 180 -8.56 13.71 -1.47
CA VAL A 180 -9.71 13.36 -0.64
C VAL A 180 -10.97 13.88 -1.35
N CYS A 181 -11.77 12.97 -1.89
CA CYS A 181 -12.92 13.27 -2.75
C CYS A 181 -14.24 12.99 -2.00
N LEU A 182 -14.95 14.04 -1.59
CA LEU A 182 -16.16 13.96 -0.76
C LEU A 182 -17.45 14.25 -1.53
N ASP A 183 -17.39 14.29 -2.85
CA ASP A 183 -18.53 14.56 -3.74
C ASP A 183 -19.24 13.29 -4.19
N GLY A 184 -18.79 12.13 -3.71
CA GLY A 184 -19.28 10.84 -4.15
C GLY A 184 -19.01 10.59 -5.63
N SER A 185 -17.94 11.11 -6.23
CA SER A 185 -17.58 10.78 -7.62
C SER A 185 -16.73 9.52 -7.73
N GLN A 186 -16.02 9.13 -6.66
CA GLN A 186 -15.05 8.02 -6.64
C GLN A 186 -15.60 6.79 -5.93
N ALA A 187 -14.97 5.61 -6.12
CA ALA A 187 -15.38 4.37 -5.43
C ALA A 187 -15.04 4.42 -3.93
N HIS A 188 -14.01 5.20 -3.58
CA HIS A 188 -13.62 5.47 -2.20
C HIS A 188 -13.29 6.96 -2.06
N PRO A 189 -13.58 7.62 -0.91
CA PRO A 189 -13.28 9.05 -0.71
C PRO A 189 -11.79 9.40 -0.65
N LEU A 190 -10.89 8.43 -0.77
CA LEU A 190 -9.45 8.61 -0.71
C LEU A 190 -8.84 8.04 -1.97
N GLN A 191 -7.89 8.79 -2.55
CA GLN A 191 -7.09 8.32 -3.67
C GLN A 191 -5.61 8.35 -3.33
N THR A 192 -4.85 7.35 -3.77
CA THR A 192 -3.42 7.18 -3.52
C THR A 192 -2.61 7.37 -4.80
N TRP A 193 -1.54 8.14 -4.69
CA TRP A 193 -0.44 8.15 -5.65
C TRP A 193 0.50 6.99 -5.35
N GLU A 194 0.72 6.14 -6.35
CA GLU A 194 1.46 4.90 -6.20
C GLU A 194 2.48 4.71 -7.32
N SER A 195 3.60 4.09 -6.98
CA SER A 195 4.57 3.54 -7.93
C SER A 195 4.71 2.03 -7.69
N MET A 196 5.45 1.33 -8.54
CA MET A 196 5.62 -0.12 -8.45
C MET A 196 7.08 -0.50 -8.67
N LEU A 197 7.42 -1.73 -8.30
CA LEU A 197 8.73 -2.31 -8.61
C LEU A 197 8.93 -2.52 -10.12
N PRO A 198 10.19 -2.67 -10.58
CA PRO A 198 11.43 -2.27 -9.88
C PRO A 198 11.61 -0.74 -9.84
N VAL A 199 12.57 -0.20 -9.08
CA VAL A 199 12.86 1.26 -9.08
C VAL A 199 13.18 1.76 -10.50
N LYS A 200 12.36 2.65 -11.07
CA LYS A 200 12.62 3.29 -12.38
C LYS A 200 11.87 4.61 -12.53
N ILE A 201 12.28 5.44 -13.50
CA ILE A 201 11.54 6.65 -13.88
C ILE A 201 10.24 6.21 -14.58
N ARG A 202 9.09 6.51 -13.98
CA ARG A 202 7.78 6.11 -14.49
C ARG A 202 6.70 7.11 -14.08
N LYS A 203 5.52 6.96 -14.70
CA LYS A 203 4.33 7.66 -14.22
C LYS A 203 3.87 7.08 -12.89
N LEU A 204 3.39 7.93 -12.00
CA LEU A 204 2.60 7.52 -10.85
C LEU A 204 1.22 7.06 -11.32
N SER A 205 0.65 6.11 -10.60
CA SER A 205 -0.74 5.68 -10.77
C SER A 205 -1.58 6.34 -9.70
N LEU A 206 -2.68 7.01 -10.10
CA LEU A 206 -3.72 7.45 -9.18
C LEU A 206 -4.77 6.35 -9.05
N ARG A 207 -5.03 5.92 -7.82
CA ARG A 207 -5.94 4.81 -7.52
C ARG A 207 -6.83 5.16 -6.36
N ASP A 208 -8.03 4.59 -6.34
CA ASP A 208 -8.85 4.63 -5.15
C ASP A 208 -8.19 3.81 -4.04
N PHE A 209 -8.35 4.25 -2.80
CA PHE A 209 -7.81 3.56 -1.63
C PHE A 209 -8.46 2.19 -1.49
N PHE A 210 -7.61 1.16 -1.53
CA PHE A 210 -7.98 -0.20 -1.19
C PHE A 210 -6.86 -0.83 -0.39
N SER A 211 -7.19 -1.38 0.78
CA SER A 211 -6.20 -2.01 1.64
C SER A 211 -6.83 -3.17 2.41
N PRO A 212 -6.11 -4.28 2.59
CA PRO A 212 -6.50 -5.28 3.58
C PRO A 212 -6.45 -4.66 4.98
N LYS A 213 -7.05 -5.36 5.95
CA LYS A 213 -6.92 -5.00 7.36
C LYS A 213 -5.42 -4.94 7.74
N PRO A 214 -4.96 -3.88 8.41
CA PRO A 214 -3.57 -3.80 8.84
C PRO A 214 -3.30 -4.78 10.00
N GLU A 215 -2.10 -5.39 9.99
CA GLU A 215 -1.64 -6.24 11.09
C GLU A 215 -1.18 -5.37 12.28
N PRO A 216 -1.39 -5.82 13.53
CA PRO A 216 -1.05 -5.05 14.73
C PRO A 216 0.45 -5.04 15.05
N THR A 217 1.27 -5.81 14.33
CA THR A 217 2.66 -6.07 14.72
C THR A 217 3.59 -4.90 14.45
N HIS A 218 3.26 -4.02 13.50
CA HIS A 218 4.05 -2.87 13.08
C HIS A 218 3.11 -1.74 12.64
N PRO A 219 3.54 -0.45 12.66
CA PRO A 219 2.74 0.66 12.16
C PRO A 219 2.48 0.53 10.64
N LEU A 220 1.40 -0.18 10.32
CA LEU A 220 0.84 -0.41 9.00
C LEU A 220 -0.51 0.32 8.88
N GLY A 221 -1.09 0.32 7.68
CA GLY A 221 -2.34 1.00 7.39
C GLY A 221 -2.13 2.49 7.12
N LEU A 222 -2.98 3.34 7.69
CA LEU A 222 -2.91 4.79 7.54
C LEU A 222 -1.97 5.38 8.58
N VAL A 223 -0.84 5.94 8.12
CA VAL A 223 0.25 6.44 8.98
C VAL A 223 0.74 7.81 8.52
N LYS A 224 1.45 8.53 9.39
CA LYS A 224 2.17 9.77 9.06
C LYS A 224 3.65 9.66 9.44
N PHE A 225 4.50 10.47 8.79
CA PHE A 225 5.91 10.56 9.14
C PHE A 225 6.13 11.17 10.52
N ARG A 226 7.03 10.57 11.30
CA ARG A 226 7.48 11.11 12.57
C ARG A 226 8.32 12.36 12.33
N TRP A 227 8.06 13.39 13.11
CA TRP A 227 8.81 14.65 13.10
C TRP A 227 10.21 14.49 13.70
N PRO A 228 11.28 14.88 12.97
CA PRO A 228 12.61 14.98 13.55
C PRO A 228 12.69 16.19 14.49
N ILE A 229 13.25 15.98 15.67
CA ILE A 229 13.47 16.97 16.72
C ILE A 229 14.93 16.90 17.20
N MET A 230 15.49 18.03 17.59
CA MET A 230 16.81 18.08 18.23
C MET A 230 16.64 17.86 19.74
N VAL A 231 17.32 16.86 20.29
CA VAL A 231 17.35 16.57 21.73
C VAL A 231 18.80 16.38 22.14
N ASN A 232 19.30 17.24 23.03
CA ASN A 232 20.68 17.20 23.53
C ASN A 232 21.74 17.22 22.41
N GLY A 233 21.51 18.04 21.37
CA GLY A 233 22.43 18.15 20.24
C GLY A 233 22.35 17.00 19.22
N GLU A 234 21.44 16.04 19.41
CA GLU A 234 21.20 14.95 18.47
C GLU A 234 19.81 15.03 17.85
N TRP A 235 19.73 14.83 16.55
CA TRP A 235 18.45 14.65 15.87
C TRP A 235 17.85 13.28 16.15
N LYS A 236 16.61 13.25 16.62
CA LYS A 236 15.83 12.05 16.93
C LYS A 236 14.41 12.23 16.44
N TYR A 237 13.66 11.15 16.28
CA TYR A 237 12.23 11.27 16.06
C TYR A 237 11.48 11.58 17.35
N LEU A 238 10.50 12.48 17.26
CA LEU A 238 9.50 12.64 18.32
C LEU A 238 8.81 11.27 18.58
N PRO A 239 8.63 10.84 19.83
CA PRO A 239 7.97 9.56 20.14
C PRO A 239 6.55 9.47 19.57
N PRO A 240 6.11 8.31 19.04
CA PRO A 240 4.79 8.14 18.39
C PRO A 240 3.62 8.74 19.17
N LYS A 241 3.50 8.43 20.47
CA LYS A 241 2.41 8.89 21.37
C LYS A 241 2.37 10.41 21.60
N LYS A 242 3.41 11.15 21.21
CA LYS A 242 3.49 12.60 21.33
C LYS A 242 3.12 13.32 20.03
N HIS A 243 2.91 12.58 18.94
CA HIS A 243 2.50 13.17 17.68
C HIS A 243 1.01 13.56 17.70
N PRO A 244 0.63 14.61 16.95
CA PRO A 244 -0.78 14.88 16.72
C PRO A 244 -1.42 13.71 15.99
N PHE A 245 -2.70 13.51 16.28
CA PHE A 245 -3.54 12.46 15.68
C PHE A 245 -3.12 11.02 15.99
N TYR A 246 -2.09 10.76 16.82
CA TYR A 246 -1.69 9.39 17.13
C TYR A 246 -2.89 8.56 17.63
N SER A 247 -3.12 7.40 17.01
CA SER A 247 -4.13 6.44 17.42
C SER A 247 -3.82 5.05 16.87
N GLU A 248 -4.13 4.02 17.64
CA GLU A 248 -4.02 2.61 17.24
C GLU A 248 -5.39 2.03 16.87
N GLU A 249 -6.44 2.86 16.74
CA GLU A 249 -7.82 2.40 16.52
C GLU A 249 -7.96 1.44 15.33
N GLN A 250 -7.22 1.67 14.24
CA GLN A 250 -7.28 0.88 13.01
C GLN A 250 -6.85 -0.59 13.19
N TYR A 251 -6.15 -0.92 14.29
CA TYR A 251 -5.73 -2.29 14.60
C TYR A 251 -6.75 -3.04 15.46
N HIS A 252 -7.70 -2.32 16.06
CA HIS A 252 -8.71 -2.92 16.93
C HIS A 252 -9.85 -3.53 16.11
N PRO A 253 -10.31 -4.76 16.43
CA PRO A 253 -11.45 -5.38 15.74
C PRO A 253 -12.73 -4.54 15.79
N THR A 254 -12.88 -3.67 16.79
CA THR A 254 -14.03 -2.78 16.94
C THR A 254 -14.08 -1.68 15.89
N PHE A 255 -12.97 -1.34 15.24
CA PHE A 255 -12.92 -0.25 14.25
C PHE A 255 -13.85 -0.48 13.06
N TYR A 256 -13.96 -1.74 12.61
CA TYR A 256 -14.73 -2.12 11.43
C TYR A 256 -15.91 -3.03 11.77
N LYS A 257 -16.32 -3.09 13.06
CA LYS A 257 -17.43 -3.96 13.52
C LYS A 257 -18.75 -3.68 12.79
N ASP A 258 -19.02 -2.42 12.49
CA ASP A 258 -20.27 -1.95 11.86
C ASP A 258 -20.07 -1.64 10.36
N SER A 259 -19.04 -2.23 9.76
CA SER A 259 -18.68 -2.08 8.34
C SER A 259 -18.39 -3.44 7.73
N SER A 260 -18.60 -3.57 6.42
CA SER A 260 -18.42 -4.83 5.72
C SER A 260 -16.96 -5.27 5.68
N ASP A 261 -16.04 -4.31 5.62
CA ASP A 261 -14.60 -4.50 5.70
C ASP A 261 -13.88 -3.23 6.19
N PHE A 262 -12.54 -3.29 6.19
CA PHE A 262 -11.68 -2.17 6.57
C PHE A 262 -11.82 -0.97 5.63
N VAL A 263 -12.03 -1.21 4.33
CA VAL A 263 -12.15 -0.16 3.32
C VAL A 263 -13.44 0.64 3.55
N GLU A 264 -14.58 -0.02 3.76
CA GLU A 264 -15.83 0.66 4.13
C GLU A 264 -15.73 1.40 5.48
N ALA A 265 -15.03 0.83 6.47
CA ALA A 265 -14.85 1.48 7.76
C ALA A 265 -14.05 2.79 7.63
N VAL A 266 -13.01 2.79 6.80
CA VAL A 266 -12.25 4.01 6.47
C VAL A 266 -13.16 4.99 5.73
N ALA A 267 -13.85 4.54 4.66
CA ALA A 267 -14.73 5.39 3.87
C ALA A 267 -15.75 6.14 4.74
N LYS A 268 -16.49 5.43 5.59
CA LYS A 268 -17.51 6.01 6.49
C LYS A 268 -16.95 7.02 7.50
N ARG A 269 -15.69 6.84 7.93
CA ARG A 269 -15.02 7.77 8.86
C ARG A 269 -14.56 9.06 8.18
N ILE A 270 -14.23 8.99 6.90
CA ILE A 270 -13.79 10.13 6.10
C ILE A 270 -14.98 10.89 5.51
N ASP A 271 -15.93 10.15 4.95
CA ASP A 271 -17.18 10.65 4.39
C ASP A 271 -18.35 9.85 4.97
N PRO A 272 -19.05 10.40 5.99
CA PRO A 272 -20.19 9.73 6.61
C PRO A 272 -21.45 9.77 5.74
N THR A 273 -21.40 10.38 4.54
CA THR A 273 -22.55 10.46 3.63
C THR A 273 -22.96 9.06 3.18
N GLU A 274 -24.26 8.76 3.30
CA GLU A 274 -24.83 7.52 2.81
C GLU A 274 -25.08 7.63 1.30
N TYR A 275 -24.33 6.84 0.52
CA TYR A 275 -24.51 6.71 -0.92
C TYR A 275 -25.31 5.45 -1.25
N ASP A 276 -26.08 5.51 -2.34
CA ASP A 276 -26.74 4.34 -2.91
C ASP A 276 -25.71 3.20 -3.14
N PRO A 277 -25.91 2.00 -2.56
CA PRO A 277 -25.03 0.85 -2.75
C PRO A 277 -24.79 0.51 -4.23
N MET A 278 -25.79 0.71 -5.09
CA MET A 278 -25.64 0.48 -6.53
C MET A 278 -24.64 1.42 -7.18
N VAL A 279 -24.59 2.69 -6.75
CA VAL A 279 -23.58 3.64 -7.23
C VAL A 279 -22.18 3.19 -6.84
N LYS A 280 -22.00 2.65 -5.62
CA LYS A 280 -20.71 2.08 -5.18
C LYS A 280 -20.32 0.87 -6.02
N VAL A 281 -21.25 -0.06 -6.22
CA VAL A 281 -21.05 -1.25 -7.07
C VAL A 281 -20.60 -0.86 -8.47
N THR A 282 -21.29 0.08 -9.13
CA THR A 282 -20.94 0.54 -10.47
C THR A 282 -19.50 1.06 -10.52
N LYS A 283 -19.09 1.91 -9.57
CA LYS A 283 -17.74 2.48 -9.55
C LYS A 283 -16.65 1.46 -9.28
N ILE A 284 -16.91 0.47 -8.42
CA ILE A 284 -15.96 -0.63 -8.16
C ILE A 284 -15.80 -1.47 -9.42
N VAL A 285 -16.91 -1.80 -10.10
CA VAL A 285 -16.90 -2.54 -11.36
C VAL A 285 -16.14 -1.76 -12.45
N GLU A 286 -16.39 -0.46 -12.60
CA GLU A 286 -15.67 0.41 -13.55
C GLU A 286 -14.17 0.48 -13.25
N THR A 287 -13.81 0.72 -11.99
CA THR A 287 -12.42 0.78 -11.53
C THR A 287 -11.70 -0.54 -11.77
N THR A 288 -12.33 -1.66 -11.40
CA THR A 288 -11.78 -2.99 -11.60
C THR A 288 -11.64 -3.30 -13.09
N THR A 289 -12.63 -2.93 -13.91
CA THR A 289 -12.56 -3.11 -15.37
C THR A 289 -11.38 -2.35 -15.98
N ARG A 290 -11.11 -1.12 -15.53
CA ARG A 290 -9.92 -0.36 -15.97
C ARG A 290 -8.63 -1.09 -15.61
N ILE A 291 -8.49 -1.57 -14.36
CA ILE A 291 -7.32 -2.34 -13.90
C ILE A 291 -7.12 -3.61 -14.74
N LEU A 292 -8.21 -4.34 -15.02
CA LEU A 292 -8.16 -5.55 -15.85
C LEU A 292 -7.73 -5.20 -17.28
N ARG A 293 -8.18 -4.08 -17.85
CA ARG A 293 -7.73 -3.63 -19.18
C ARG A 293 -6.26 -3.26 -19.22
N GLU A 294 -5.74 -2.59 -18.18
CA GLU A 294 -4.30 -2.30 -18.04
C GLU A 294 -3.46 -3.58 -17.90
N ARG A 295 -4.05 -4.64 -17.32
CA ARG A 295 -3.41 -5.95 -17.16
C ARG A 295 -3.24 -6.71 -18.48
N ILE A 296 -4.15 -6.55 -19.45
CA ILE A 296 -4.13 -7.28 -20.74
C ILE A 296 -2.77 -7.20 -21.45
N PRO A 297 -2.21 -6.01 -21.78
CA PRO A 297 -0.94 -5.94 -22.50
C PRO A 297 0.21 -6.56 -21.71
N ILE A 298 0.21 -6.48 -20.38
CA ILE A 298 1.23 -7.09 -19.52
C ILE A 298 1.20 -8.61 -19.64
N VAL A 299 -0.01 -9.19 -19.63
CA VAL A 299 -0.23 -10.64 -19.79
C VAL A 299 0.23 -11.12 -21.15
N LEU A 300 -0.23 -10.45 -22.21
CA LEU A 300 0.07 -10.83 -23.59
C LEU A 300 1.56 -10.73 -23.91
N THR A 301 2.18 -9.59 -23.61
CA THR A 301 3.62 -9.38 -23.85
C THR A 301 4.45 -10.31 -22.98
N GLY A 302 4.06 -10.50 -21.71
CA GLY A 302 4.74 -11.42 -20.80
C GLY A 302 4.77 -12.85 -21.33
N HIS A 303 3.61 -13.38 -21.73
CA HIS A 303 3.50 -14.72 -22.29
C HIS A 303 4.36 -14.87 -23.56
N GLN A 304 4.28 -13.90 -24.48
CA GLN A 304 5.03 -13.92 -25.74
C GLN A 304 6.55 -13.92 -25.53
N LEU A 305 7.05 -13.07 -24.63
CA LEU A 305 8.49 -12.94 -24.36
C LEU A 305 9.00 -14.12 -23.54
N CYS A 306 8.27 -14.49 -22.48
CA CYS A 306 8.71 -15.50 -21.52
C CYS A 306 8.60 -16.94 -22.05
N ALA A 307 7.72 -17.20 -23.02
CA ALA A 307 7.65 -18.50 -23.71
C ALA A 307 8.95 -18.85 -24.46
N ARG A 308 9.77 -17.84 -24.80
CA ARG A 308 11.06 -18.03 -25.50
C ARG A 308 12.26 -18.19 -24.56
N GLY A 309 12.04 -18.19 -23.24
CA GLY A 309 13.10 -18.20 -22.22
C GLY A 309 13.35 -16.81 -21.60
N GLY A 310 14.36 -16.70 -20.73
CA GLY A 310 14.81 -15.42 -20.13
C GLY A 310 13.98 -14.86 -18.96
N CYS A 311 12.80 -15.42 -18.68
CA CYS A 311 12.00 -15.07 -17.51
C CYS A 311 12.26 -16.06 -16.36
N THR A 312 13.46 -16.01 -15.80
CA THR A 312 13.73 -16.57 -14.47
C THR A 312 13.20 -15.60 -13.42
N GLU A 313 12.74 -16.12 -12.29
CA GLU A 313 12.33 -15.29 -11.15
C GLU A 313 13.44 -14.30 -10.78
N GLY A 314 13.06 -13.03 -10.55
CA GLY A 314 13.99 -11.93 -10.29
C GLY A 314 14.63 -11.29 -11.52
N SER A 315 14.42 -11.80 -12.75
CA SER A 315 14.89 -11.10 -13.95
C SER A 315 14.01 -9.89 -14.28
N ASP A 316 14.54 -8.89 -14.98
CA ASP A 316 13.74 -7.70 -15.38
C ASP A 316 12.45 -8.08 -16.12
N LEU A 317 12.53 -9.05 -17.03
CA LEU A 317 11.35 -9.54 -17.77
C LEU A 317 10.34 -10.19 -16.83
N TRP A 318 10.80 -10.94 -15.83
CA TRP A 318 9.92 -11.51 -14.82
C TRP A 318 9.26 -10.42 -13.98
N GLU A 319 10.04 -9.49 -13.41
CA GLU A 319 9.52 -8.43 -12.54
C GLU A 319 8.53 -7.50 -13.26
N ILE A 320 8.74 -7.27 -14.57
CA ILE A 320 7.83 -6.45 -15.38
C ILE A 320 6.52 -7.18 -15.69
N HIS A 321 6.57 -8.49 -15.96
CA HIS A 321 5.44 -9.24 -16.50
C HIS A 321 4.76 -10.18 -15.51
N ASN A 322 5.33 -10.37 -14.32
CA ASN A 322 4.65 -11.00 -13.20
C ASN A 322 3.47 -10.12 -12.76
N THR A 323 2.31 -10.73 -12.53
CA THR A 323 1.08 -10.01 -12.17
C THR A 323 0.66 -10.16 -10.72
N LEU A 324 1.46 -10.76 -9.84
CA LEU A 324 1.08 -11.07 -8.45
C LEU A 324 0.43 -9.88 -7.73
N SER A 325 1.12 -8.75 -7.63
CA SER A 325 0.59 -7.56 -6.93
C SER A 325 -0.65 -6.97 -7.61
N ARG A 326 -0.80 -7.14 -8.93
CA ARG A 326 -2.00 -6.69 -9.66
C ARG A 326 -3.17 -7.63 -9.42
N ASP A 327 -2.89 -8.93 -9.37
CA ASP A 327 -3.86 -9.98 -9.13
C ASP A 327 -4.40 -9.89 -7.69
N GLU A 328 -3.52 -9.63 -6.71
CA GLU A 328 -3.91 -9.34 -5.32
C GLU A 328 -4.85 -8.13 -5.21
N MET A 329 -4.59 -7.05 -5.96
CA MET A 329 -5.46 -5.88 -5.99
C MET A 329 -6.84 -6.20 -6.60
N VAL A 330 -6.89 -6.97 -7.69
CA VAL A 330 -8.16 -7.43 -8.29
C VAL A 330 -8.92 -8.29 -7.29
N ILE A 331 -8.25 -9.23 -6.60
CA ILE A 331 -8.88 -10.09 -5.58
C ILE A 331 -9.47 -9.24 -4.45
N LEU A 332 -8.73 -8.23 -3.97
CA LEU A 332 -9.21 -7.32 -2.92
C LEU A 332 -10.46 -6.54 -3.36
N LEU A 333 -10.47 -6.04 -4.60
CA LEU A 333 -11.64 -5.37 -5.18
C LEU A 333 -12.84 -6.30 -5.32
N MET A 334 -12.63 -7.57 -5.72
CA MET A 334 -13.71 -8.55 -5.83
C MET A 334 -14.26 -8.97 -4.46
N ASP A 335 -13.41 -9.14 -3.44
CA ASP A 335 -13.87 -9.40 -2.07
C ASP A 335 -14.71 -8.23 -1.55
N HIS A 336 -14.23 -6.99 -1.75
CA HIS A 336 -14.98 -5.79 -1.36
C HIS A 336 -16.32 -5.67 -2.09
N LEU A 337 -16.34 -5.89 -3.42
CA LEU A 337 -17.56 -5.92 -4.21
C LEU A 337 -18.55 -6.98 -3.68
N SER A 338 -18.07 -8.20 -3.42
CA SER A 338 -18.88 -9.29 -2.86
C SER A 338 -19.53 -8.88 -1.54
N ARG A 339 -18.75 -8.24 -0.67
CA ARG A 339 -19.21 -7.77 0.64
C ARG A 339 -20.23 -6.65 0.53
N ILE A 340 -20.09 -5.71 -0.39
CA ILE A 340 -21.10 -4.67 -0.63
C ILE A 340 -22.40 -5.29 -1.11
N ILE A 341 -22.34 -6.21 -2.08
CA ILE A 341 -23.53 -6.91 -2.59
C ILE A 341 -24.25 -7.66 -1.46
N GLN A 342 -23.50 -8.41 -0.64
CA GLN A 342 -24.08 -9.19 0.46
C GLN A 342 -24.63 -8.33 1.60
N SER A 343 -23.89 -7.29 2.03
CA SER A 343 -24.28 -6.47 3.19
C SER A 343 -25.43 -5.51 2.91
N ASN A 344 -25.77 -5.28 1.65
CA ASN A 344 -26.88 -4.42 1.22
C ASN A 344 -28.02 -5.22 0.56
N ASP A 345 -27.99 -6.57 0.67
CA ASP A 345 -29.01 -7.48 0.12
C ASP A 345 -29.33 -7.20 -1.37
N LEU A 346 -28.30 -6.88 -2.16
CA LEU A 346 -28.48 -6.60 -3.58
C LEU A 346 -28.84 -7.88 -4.34
N ASP A 347 -29.75 -7.75 -5.31
CA ASP A 347 -30.23 -8.86 -6.12
C ASP A 347 -29.09 -9.51 -6.92
N GLN A 348 -28.77 -10.76 -6.57
CA GLN A 348 -27.66 -11.51 -7.15
C GLN A 348 -27.84 -11.77 -8.65
N GLU A 349 -29.07 -11.98 -9.13
CA GLU A 349 -29.34 -12.22 -10.54
C GLU A 349 -29.13 -10.93 -11.36
N VAL A 350 -29.53 -9.79 -10.80
CA VAL A 350 -29.28 -8.47 -11.40
C VAL A 350 -27.78 -8.19 -11.44
N MET A 351 -27.04 -8.48 -10.36
CA MET A 351 -25.58 -8.29 -10.31
C MET A 351 -24.86 -9.20 -11.30
N GLU A 352 -25.24 -10.47 -11.38
CA GLU A 352 -24.69 -11.41 -12.35
C GLU A 352 -24.94 -10.94 -13.79
N ARG A 353 -26.17 -10.54 -14.12
CA ARG A 353 -26.52 -10.04 -15.46
C ARG A 353 -25.71 -8.81 -15.83
N MET A 354 -25.55 -7.87 -14.90
CA MET A 354 -24.73 -6.68 -15.07
C MET A 354 -23.27 -7.07 -15.35
N MET A 355 -22.66 -7.92 -14.53
CA MET A 355 -21.27 -8.35 -14.69
C MET A 355 -21.05 -9.16 -15.98
N ARG A 356 -22.02 -9.99 -16.41
CA ARG A 356 -21.95 -10.73 -17.68
C ARG A 356 -22.05 -9.83 -18.91
N SER A 357 -22.67 -8.65 -18.79
CA SER A 357 -22.77 -7.70 -19.89
C SER A 357 -21.44 -7.01 -20.23
N ILE A 358 -20.45 -7.09 -19.35
CA ILE A 358 -19.15 -6.45 -19.50
C ILE A 358 -18.16 -7.47 -20.06
N SER A 359 -17.88 -7.38 -21.37
CA SER A 359 -16.86 -8.20 -22.04
C SER A 359 -15.45 -7.60 -21.91
N ILE A 360 -14.46 -8.46 -21.71
CA ILE A 360 -13.04 -8.13 -21.60
C ILE A 360 -12.28 -9.03 -22.59
N ASP A 361 -11.75 -8.42 -23.64
CA ASP A 361 -11.02 -9.14 -24.70
C ASP A 361 -9.58 -9.41 -24.25
N ILE A 362 -9.34 -10.60 -23.70
CA ILE A 362 -8.05 -10.98 -23.13
C ILE A 362 -7.02 -11.39 -24.19
N SER A 363 -7.46 -11.68 -25.41
CA SER A 363 -6.64 -11.90 -26.59
C SER A 363 -7.46 -11.69 -27.87
N LYS A 364 -6.85 -11.85 -29.06
CA LYS A 364 -7.57 -11.72 -30.34
C LYS A 364 -8.71 -12.75 -30.52
N SER A 365 -8.64 -13.89 -29.86
CA SER A 365 -9.56 -15.01 -30.05
C SER A 365 -10.34 -15.38 -28.80
N HIS A 366 -10.11 -14.69 -27.68
CA HIS A 366 -10.73 -15.00 -26.40
C HIS A 366 -11.17 -13.73 -25.71
N SER A 367 -12.42 -13.74 -25.26
CA SER A 367 -12.98 -12.78 -24.33
C SER A 367 -13.50 -13.51 -23.11
N ILE A 368 -13.55 -12.80 -22.00
CA ILE A 368 -14.20 -13.24 -20.76
C ILE A 368 -15.14 -12.12 -20.32
N THR A 369 -16.11 -12.45 -19.47
CA THR A 369 -16.95 -11.44 -18.83
C THR A 369 -16.35 -10.99 -17.51
N PHE A 370 -16.78 -9.84 -16.99
CA PHE A 370 -16.44 -9.43 -15.62
C PHE A 370 -16.90 -10.48 -14.60
N TYR A 371 -18.01 -11.17 -14.85
CA TYR A 371 -18.48 -12.24 -13.98
C TYR A 371 -17.52 -13.42 -13.94
N ASP A 372 -16.90 -13.78 -15.08
CA ASP A 372 -15.89 -14.83 -15.11
C ASP A 372 -14.66 -14.44 -14.27
N VAL A 373 -14.27 -13.15 -14.29
CA VAL A 373 -13.20 -12.62 -13.43
C VAL A 373 -13.62 -12.68 -11.96
N TYR A 374 -14.82 -12.24 -11.62
CA TYR A 374 -15.36 -12.27 -10.25
C TYR A 374 -15.33 -13.68 -9.64
N GLN A 375 -15.64 -14.71 -10.44
CA GLN A 375 -15.61 -16.10 -9.99
C GLN A 375 -14.20 -16.70 -9.93
N ASN A 376 -13.30 -16.28 -10.84
CA ASN A 376 -12.03 -16.96 -11.06
C ASN A 376 -10.78 -16.16 -10.65
N CYS A 377 -10.90 -14.92 -10.17
CA CYS A 377 -9.73 -14.12 -9.78
C CYS A 377 -8.82 -14.75 -8.71
N PRO A 378 -9.30 -15.57 -7.75
CA PRO A 378 -8.39 -16.28 -6.83
C PRO A 378 -7.48 -17.31 -7.53
N TRP A 379 -7.82 -17.67 -8.77
CA TRP A 379 -7.12 -18.63 -9.61
C TRP A 379 -6.34 -17.97 -10.75
N PHE A 380 -6.08 -16.67 -10.68
CA PHE A 380 -5.16 -16.05 -11.64
C PHE A 380 -3.75 -16.58 -11.43
N SER A 381 -3.14 -17.08 -12.50
CA SER A 381 -1.70 -17.31 -12.45
C SER A 381 -0.94 -15.99 -12.62
N PRO A 382 -0.06 -15.63 -11.65
CA PRO A 382 0.80 -14.46 -11.80
C PRO A 382 2.01 -14.73 -12.71
N HIS A 383 2.28 -16.00 -13.01
CA HIS A 383 3.51 -16.45 -13.64
C HIS A 383 3.51 -16.14 -15.14
N PRO A 384 4.47 -15.37 -15.67
CA PRO A 384 4.41 -14.85 -17.03
C PRO A 384 4.58 -15.90 -18.13
N LYS A 385 5.12 -17.10 -17.84
CA LYS A 385 5.18 -18.20 -18.84
C LYS A 385 3.87 -18.95 -18.98
N ASP A 386 2.94 -18.79 -18.04
CA ASP A 386 1.71 -19.56 -18.06
C ASP A 386 0.84 -19.10 -19.22
N SER A 387 0.03 -20.02 -19.75
CA SER A 387 -0.91 -19.71 -20.84
C SER A 387 -1.82 -18.53 -20.48
N ILE A 388 -2.25 -17.77 -21.48
CA ILE A 388 -3.14 -16.62 -21.29
C ILE A 388 -4.37 -17.03 -20.46
N GLU A 389 -4.97 -18.18 -20.77
CA GLU A 389 -6.13 -18.74 -20.09
C GLU A 389 -5.89 -18.97 -18.59
N ALA A 390 -4.73 -19.53 -18.21
CA ALA A 390 -4.35 -19.72 -16.81
C ALA A 390 -4.15 -18.39 -16.08
N ARG A 391 -3.56 -17.41 -16.77
CA ARG A 391 -3.38 -16.06 -16.22
C ARG A 391 -4.69 -15.31 -16.05
N TRP A 392 -5.79 -15.80 -16.61
CA TRP A 392 -7.15 -15.28 -16.42
C TRP A 392 -8.06 -16.26 -15.67
N GLY A 393 -7.49 -17.27 -14.99
CA GLY A 393 -8.24 -18.20 -14.13
C GLY A 393 -9.10 -19.21 -14.87
N LEU A 394 -9.05 -19.26 -16.20
CA LEU A 394 -9.83 -20.18 -17.02
C LEU A 394 -9.33 -21.64 -16.93
N LYS A 395 -8.14 -21.85 -16.35
CA LYS A 395 -7.54 -23.17 -16.09
C LYS A 395 -7.60 -23.56 -14.61
N LYS A 396 -8.62 -23.09 -13.90
CA LYS A 396 -8.85 -23.35 -12.47
C LYS A 396 -8.61 -24.81 -12.06
N CYS A 397 -9.19 -25.77 -12.77
CA CYS A 397 -9.04 -27.19 -12.43
C CYS A 397 -7.58 -27.68 -12.56
N GLU A 398 -6.88 -27.31 -13.63
CA GLU A 398 -5.46 -27.64 -13.82
C GLU A 398 -4.62 -27.06 -12.68
N MET A 399 -4.88 -25.80 -12.32
CA MET A 399 -4.17 -25.10 -11.25
C MET A 399 -4.41 -25.72 -9.87
N ILE A 400 -5.65 -26.10 -9.54
CA ILE A 400 -5.96 -26.81 -8.29
C ILE A 400 -5.18 -28.13 -8.23
N LEU A 401 -5.17 -28.90 -9.32
CA LEU A 401 -4.47 -30.18 -9.38
C LEU A 401 -2.95 -30.04 -9.24
N ASP A 402 -2.38 -29.02 -9.87
CA ASP A 402 -0.95 -28.72 -9.75
C ASP A 402 -0.58 -28.27 -8.33
N GLN A 403 -1.42 -27.47 -7.67
CA GLN A 403 -1.23 -27.12 -6.26
C GLN A 403 -1.37 -28.34 -5.34
N VAL A 404 -2.32 -29.23 -5.60
CA VAL A 404 -2.45 -30.51 -4.85
C VAL A 404 -1.20 -31.37 -5.01
N ARG A 405 -0.67 -31.49 -6.24
CA ARG A 405 0.57 -32.23 -6.50
C ARG A 405 1.75 -31.58 -5.76
N THR A 406 1.84 -30.26 -5.80
CA THR A 406 2.89 -29.49 -5.14
C THR A 406 2.86 -29.68 -3.62
N ALA A 407 1.71 -29.53 -2.98
CA ALA A 407 1.56 -29.73 -1.54
C ALA A 407 1.90 -31.17 -1.11
N LYS A 408 1.50 -32.18 -1.90
CA LYS A 408 1.90 -33.59 -1.68
C LYS A 408 3.42 -33.77 -1.76
N ASN A 409 4.06 -33.19 -2.78
CA ASN A 409 5.51 -33.24 -2.94
C ASN A 409 6.23 -32.52 -1.78
N CYS A 410 5.71 -31.38 -1.32
CA CYS A 410 6.24 -30.66 -0.15
C CYS A 410 6.17 -31.51 1.11
N ILE A 411 5.04 -32.19 1.38
CA ILE A 411 4.91 -33.11 2.52
C ILE A 411 5.99 -34.19 2.46
N ALA A 412 6.12 -34.87 1.32
CA ALA A 412 7.11 -35.93 1.14
C ALA A 412 8.55 -35.41 1.32
N PHE A 413 8.86 -34.21 0.82
CA PHE A 413 10.14 -33.56 1.02
C PHE A 413 10.42 -33.24 2.49
N ILE A 414 9.46 -32.63 3.19
CA ILE A 414 9.58 -32.25 4.60
C ILE A 414 9.81 -33.49 5.45
N GLU A 415 9.03 -34.54 5.24
CA GLU A 415 9.16 -35.82 5.94
C GLU A 415 10.55 -36.44 5.72
N LYS A 416 11.01 -36.47 4.46
CA LYS A 416 12.33 -37.02 4.11
C LYS A 416 13.49 -36.23 4.71
N VAL A 417 13.45 -34.90 4.67
CA VAL A 417 14.58 -34.03 5.04
C VAL A 417 14.60 -33.72 6.53
N TYR A 418 13.43 -33.43 7.11
CA TYR A 418 13.32 -32.95 8.49
C TYR A 418 12.72 -33.98 9.43
N GLY A 419 12.02 -35.01 8.96
CA GLY A 419 11.31 -35.96 9.82
C GLY A 419 12.18 -36.63 10.89
N LYS A 420 13.47 -36.87 10.61
CA LYS A 420 14.44 -37.39 11.60
C LYS A 420 15.28 -36.30 12.28
N ARG A 421 15.57 -35.20 11.57
CA ARG A 421 16.50 -34.15 12.05
C ARG A 421 15.82 -33.16 12.99
N ASP A 422 14.58 -32.80 12.69
CA ASP A 422 13.73 -31.92 13.46
C ASP A 422 12.26 -32.36 13.32
N PRO A 423 11.83 -33.36 14.11
CA PRO A 423 10.47 -33.88 14.05
C PRO A 423 9.39 -32.85 14.39
N ILE A 424 9.71 -31.85 15.23
CA ILE A 424 8.76 -30.82 15.65
C ILE A 424 8.45 -29.90 14.47
N TYR A 425 9.49 -29.37 13.81
CA TYR A 425 9.34 -28.56 12.60
C TYR A 425 8.65 -29.34 11.48
N ALA A 426 9.05 -30.60 11.25
CA ALA A 426 8.46 -31.46 10.22
C ALA A 426 6.96 -31.65 10.45
N ASN A 427 6.55 -32.02 11.66
CA ASN A 427 5.15 -32.21 12.01
C ASN A 427 4.34 -30.92 11.86
N PHE A 428 4.87 -29.79 12.31
CA PHE A 428 4.22 -28.48 12.15
C PHE A 428 4.00 -28.15 10.67
N SER A 429 5.05 -28.25 9.86
CA SER A 429 5.01 -27.90 8.44
C SER A 429 4.12 -28.85 7.62
N ILE A 430 4.14 -30.15 7.94
CA ILE A 430 3.25 -31.14 7.32
C ILE A 430 1.78 -30.82 7.63
N ARG A 431 1.44 -30.46 8.88
CA ARG A 431 0.06 -30.07 9.23
C ARG A 431 -0.40 -28.86 8.42
N GLN A 432 0.46 -27.87 8.20
CA GLN A 432 0.14 -26.72 7.35
C GLN A 432 -0.16 -27.16 5.89
N GLN A 433 0.67 -28.04 5.32
CA GLN A 433 0.46 -28.55 3.96
C GLN A 433 -0.78 -29.45 3.84
N GLN A 434 -1.12 -30.23 4.88
CA GLN A 434 -2.34 -31.02 4.93
C GLN A 434 -3.59 -30.14 4.95
N GLU A 435 -3.56 -29.04 5.68
CA GLU A 435 -4.65 -28.06 5.68
C GLU A 435 -4.83 -27.39 4.31
N ILE A 436 -3.74 -27.07 3.61
CA ILE A 436 -3.77 -26.61 2.21
C ILE A 436 -4.44 -27.67 1.32
N LEU A 437 -4.03 -28.94 1.43
CA LEU A 437 -4.61 -30.04 0.66
C LEU A 437 -6.11 -30.21 0.92
N ARG A 438 -6.55 -30.09 2.17
CA ARG A 438 -7.98 -30.18 2.53
C ARG A 438 -8.77 -29.11 1.79
N ARG A 439 -8.35 -27.84 1.85
CA ARG A 439 -9.01 -26.72 1.16
C ARG A 439 -9.03 -26.89 -0.35
N LEU A 440 -7.93 -27.34 -0.95
CA LEU A 440 -7.87 -27.59 -2.40
C LEU A 440 -8.80 -28.72 -2.83
N ASN A 441 -8.91 -29.79 -2.05
CA ASN A 441 -9.85 -30.88 -2.33
C ASN A 441 -11.31 -30.42 -2.22
N GLU A 442 -11.64 -29.60 -1.22
CA GLU A 442 -12.98 -29.00 -1.10
C GLU A 442 -13.33 -28.14 -2.31
N GLU A 443 -12.38 -27.32 -2.75
CA GLU A 443 -12.58 -26.50 -3.95
C GLU A 443 -12.69 -27.35 -5.22
N LEU A 444 -11.91 -28.42 -5.34
CA LEU A 444 -11.99 -29.38 -6.45
C LEU A 444 -13.39 -29.98 -6.57
N MET A 445 -13.99 -30.35 -5.43
CA MET A 445 -15.36 -30.86 -5.36
C MET A 445 -16.39 -29.79 -5.69
N LYS A 446 -16.26 -28.60 -5.10
CA LYS A 446 -17.16 -27.46 -5.32
C LYS A 446 -17.18 -27.01 -6.78
N SER A 447 -16.05 -27.09 -7.46
CA SER A 447 -15.87 -26.62 -8.84
C SER A 447 -16.18 -27.69 -9.90
N GLY A 448 -16.57 -28.91 -9.51
CA GLY A 448 -16.85 -29.99 -10.45
C GLY A 448 -15.62 -30.49 -11.23
N CYS A 449 -14.41 -30.18 -10.76
CA CYS A 449 -13.17 -30.49 -11.48
C CYS A 449 -12.82 -32.00 -11.51
N PHE A 450 -13.54 -32.84 -10.76
CA PHE A 450 -13.23 -34.26 -10.61
C PHE A 450 -13.30 -35.04 -11.93
N PHE A 451 -14.25 -34.71 -12.81
CA PHE A 451 -14.41 -35.38 -14.11
C PHE A 451 -13.29 -35.06 -15.10
N ALA A 452 -12.65 -33.90 -14.99
CA ALA A 452 -11.50 -33.55 -15.82
C ALA A 452 -10.27 -34.44 -15.53
N VAL A 453 -10.16 -34.96 -14.30
CA VAL A 453 -9.03 -35.80 -13.85
C VAL A 453 -9.10 -37.20 -14.46
N SER A 454 -10.31 -37.78 -14.56
CA SER A 454 -10.50 -39.10 -15.19
C SER A 454 -10.09 -39.06 -16.67
N ASP A 455 -10.47 -38.02 -17.39
CA ASP A 455 -10.18 -37.88 -18.82
C ASP A 455 -8.68 -37.63 -19.09
N MET A 456 -8.01 -36.88 -18.20
CA MET A 456 -6.57 -36.66 -18.28
C MET A 456 -5.76 -37.94 -18.05
N ASN A 457 -6.14 -38.76 -17.08
CA ASN A 457 -5.48 -40.04 -16.81
C ASN A 457 -5.68 -41.04 -17.96
N GLU A 458 -6.86 -41.03 -18.59
CA GLU A 458 -7.12 -41.90 -19.74
C GLU A 458 -6.31 -41.49 -20.98
N ASN A 459 -6.15 -40.17 -21.21
CA ASN A 459 -5.34 -39.65 -22.31
C ASN A 459 -3.82 -39.81 -22.09
N GLN A 460 -3.30 -39.60 -20.87
CA GLN A 460 -1.89 -39.89 -20.57
C GLN A 460 -1.57 -41.38 -20.70
N GLY A 461 -2.51 -42.27 -20.39
CA GLY A 461 -2.40 -43.70 -20.62
C GLY A 461 -2.34 -44.09 -22.10
N LYS A 462 -3.00 -43.33 -22.98
CA LYS A 462 -2.94 -43.51 -24.46
C LYS A 462 -1.63 -42.95 -25.04
N THR A 463 -1.18 -41.78 -24.61
CA THR A 463 0.09 -41.18 -25.08
C THR A 463 1.30 -42.04 -24.70
N ARG A 464 1.36 -42.56 -23.47
CA ARG A 464 2.42 -43.52 -23.08
C ARG A 464 2.39 -44.81 -23.90
N ARG A 465 1.20 -45.35 -24.21
CA ARG A 465 1.10 -46.53 -25.10
C ARG A 465 1.58 -46.23 -26.51
N LEU A 466 1.32 -45.03 -27.05
CA LEU A 466 1.78 -44.63 -28.37
C LEU A 466 3.31 -44.46 -28.42
N GLU A 467 3.92 -43.87 -27.39
CA GLU A 467 5.38 -43.77 -27.27
C GLU A 467 6.06 -45.13 -27.08
N GLU A 468 5.47 -46.03 -26.27
CA GLU A 468 5.97 -47.41 -26.14
C GLU A 468 5.82 -48.22 -27.45
N THR A 469 4.82 -47.90 -28.27
CA THR A 469 4.62 -48.55 -29.58
C THR A 469 5.55 -47.98 -30.64
N SER A 470 5.94 -46.69 -30.56
CA SER A 470 6.92 -46.08 -31.47
C SER A 470 8.37 -46.41 -31.11
N LEU A 471 8.67 -46.71 -29.85
CA LEU A 471 9.98 -47.21 -29.40
C LEU A 471 10.19 -48.71 -29.71
N ARG A 472 9.13 -49.43 -30.10
CA ARG A 472 9.17 -50.85 -30.48
C ARG A 472 9.12 -51.09 -31.99
N ARG A 473 9.06 -50.04 -32.81
CA ARG A 473 9.33 -50.08 -34.26
C ARG A 473 10.67 -49.43 -34.54
#